data_AF-A0A537Z3M3-F1
#
_entry.id   AF-A0A537Z3M3-F1
#
_cell.length_a   1.000
_cell.length_b   1.000
_cell.length_c   1.000
_cell.angle_alpha   90.00
_cell.angle_beta   90.00
_cell.angle_gamma   90.00
#
_symmetry.space_group_name_H-M   'P 1'
#
loop_
_entity.id
_entity.type
_entity.pdbx_description
1 polymer ?
#
loop_
_entity_poly.entity_id
_entity_poly.type
_entity_poly.pdbx_seq_one_letter_code
_entity_poly.pdbx_strand_id
1 'polypeptide(L)'
;MSDRGELALVLHTHMPYVEGFGTWPFGEEWLWEAVATVYLPLLRVLEEAPVTVGLTPVLCDQLETLEGEAGERFLRFLREIRAPIHGEDEEGFERAGEEALATEVRRAAADYRVADRAFGELHGRLLGALADQARRGPCELWTSAATHSVLPLLATDVGLRIQVGTGVRSHERRFGSFGGGFWLPECAYSPGLERELAEYGVRAFCVDQTDALGLGSLDQLEPIATGAGPVAVPVDWELIGLVWDPKGYPADPLYRNYHGRTLHDLRPWDNGGGAYRHWEALVLARRHARGFVERVAKRLDAYREERGRPGLLCCALDTELLGHWWYEGLAWLEFVLDEARLQGVPLATLPDALSRIEPVKRPLAPSTWGRPRDLSTWDSPRVAEIAFTARRAELRTVAGAAVARERGPALERAVRELLALQASDWAFQVTHELAGDYPLERVHSHSRELDAALAALTDSGAVSDAAVRNLAPQVELAPLFAT
;
A
#
# COMPACT_ATOMS: atom_id res chain seq x y z
N MET A 1 31.50 -2.58 8.02
CA MET A 1 30.22 -1.84 7.98
C MET A 1 30.54 -0.41 7.60
N SER A 2 29.77 0.18 6.69
CA SER A 2 29.98 1.58 6.28
C SER A 2 29.66 2.52 7.43
N ASP A 3 30.47 3.56 7.63
CA ASP A 3 30.25 4.58 8.66
C ASP A 3 29.25 5.66 8.24
N ARG A 4 28.85 5.68 6.96
CA ARG A 4 27.98 6.69 6.33
C ARG A 4 26.55 6.71 6.87
N GLY A 5 26.03 5.57 7.29
CA GLY A 5 24.60 5.36 7.52
C GLY A 5 23.97 4.53 6.41
N GLU A 6 22.64 4.34 6.49
CA GLU A 6 21.91 3.39 5.68
C GLU A 6 20.66 4.02 5.06
N LEU A 7 20.31 3.57 3.85
CA LEU A 7 19.05 3.86 3.19
C LEU A 7 18.11 2.66 3.38
N ALA A 8 16.94 2.92 3.96
CA ALA A 8 15.83 1.97 3.99
C ALA A 8 14.77 2.40 2.98
N LEU A 9 14.48 1.52 2.02
CA LEU A 9 13.36 1.67 1.11
C LEU A 9 12.17 0.88 1.66
N VAL A 10 11.04 1.56 1.83
CA VAL A 10 9.79 0.97 2.31
C VAL A 10 8.74 1.05 1.20
N LEU A 11 8.24 -0.11 0.76
CA LEU A 11 7.19 -0.20 -0.25
C LEU A 11 5.86 -0.50 0.46
N HIS A 12 4.96 0.48 0.51
CA HIS A 12 3.62 0.29 1.05
C HIS A 12 2.72 -0.27 -0.05
N THR A 13 2.22 -1.50 0.09
CA THR A 13 1.41 -2.19 -0.92
C THR A 13 -0.02 -2.35 -0.40
N HIS A 14 -0.94 -1.67 -1.05
CA HIS A 14 -2.32 -1.58 -0.61
C HIS A 14 -3.32 -1.52 -1.76
N MET A 15 -4.44 -2.19 -1.55
CA MET A 15 -5.64 -2.09 -2.37
C MET A 15 -6.84 -2.23 -1.44
N PRO A 16 -7.86 -1.35 -1.52
CA PRO A 16 -9.11 -1.58 -0.81
C PRO A 16 -9.74 -2.90 -1.24
N TYR A 17 -10.67 -3.43 -0.44
CA TYR A 17 -11.36 -4.66 -0.81
C TYR A 17 -12.25 -4.41 -2.03
N VAL A 18 -11.87 -4.88 -3.22
CA VAL A 18 -12.58 -4.66 -4.50
C VAL A 18 -12.98 -5.96 -5.20
N GLU A 19 -12.41 -7.11 -4.81
CA GLU A 19 -12.78 -8.41 -5.34
C GLU A 19 -14.27 -8.69 -5.16
N GLY A 20 -14.96 -8.98 -6.27
CA GLY A 20 -16.41 -9.17 -6.33
C GLY A 20 -17.26 -7.88 -6.33
N PHE A 21 -16.65 -6.68 -6.28
CA PHE A 21 -17.36 -5.39 -6.16
C PHE A 21 -17.10 -4.47 -7.35
N GLY A 22 -17.80 -4.73 -8.46
CA GLY A 22 -17.66 -4.00 -9.72
C GLY A 22 -16.49 -4.55 -10.56
N THR A 23 -16.60 -4.43 -11.88
CA THR A 23 -15.54 -4.88 -12.80
C THR A 23 -14.86 -3.70 -13.48
N TRP A 24 -15.62 -2.82 -14.14
CA TRP A 24 -15.11 -1.62 -14.82
C TRP A 24 -16.12 -0.47 -14.69
N PRO A 25 -15.68 0.80 -14.57
CA PRO A 25 -14.29 1.27 -14.52
C PRO A 25 -13.63 1.17 -13.14
N PHE A 26 -14.39 0.76 -12.12
CA PHE A 26 -13.95 0.66 -10.72
C PHE A 26 -14.28 -0.73 -10.18
N GLY A 27 -13.40 -1.27 -9.34
CA GLY A 27 -13.56 -2.61 -8.75
C GLY A 27 -12.41 -3.55 -9.10
N GLU A 28 -12.73 -4.79 -9.51
CA GLU A 28 -11.75 -5.86 -9.70
C GLU A 28 -10.62 -5.50 -10.68
N GLU A 29 -10.90 -4.68 -11.69
CA GLU A 29 -9.88 -4.29 -12.67
C GLU A 29 -8.71 -3.52 -12.06
N TRP A 30 -8.93 -2.76 -10.97
CA TRP A 30 -7.83 -2.14 -10.24
C TRP A 30 -6.87 -3.19 -9.67
N LEU A 31 -7.42 -4.25 -9.09
CA LEU A 31 -6.63 -5.37 -8.58
C LEU A 31 -5.93 -6.12 -9.72
N TRP A 32 -6.61 -6.38 -10.83
CA TRP A 32 -6.02 -7.08 -11.98
C TRP A 32 -4.88 -6.29 -12.64
N GLU A 33 -5.07 -4.99 -12.86
CA GLU A 33 -4.02 -4.12 -13.38
C GLU A 33 -2.82 -4.06 -12.43
N ALA A 34 -3.04 -3.93 -11.11
CA ALA A 34 -1.96 -3.93 -10.13
C ALA A 34 -1.22 -5.27 -10.07
N VAL A 35 -1.93 -6.40 -10.11
CA VAL A 35 -1.31 -7.74 -10.15
C VAL A 35 -0.44 -7.89 -11.40
N ALA A 36 -0.96 -7.51 -12.57
CA ALA A 36 -0.26 -7.68 -13.84
C ALA A 36 0.94 -6.76 -14.01
N THR A 37 0.80 -5.49 -13.62
CA THR A 37 1.78 -4.42 -13.94
C THR A 37 2.69 -4.05 -12.78
N VAL A 38 2.34 -4.43 -11.54
CA VAL A 38 3.09 -4.09 -10.33
C VAL A 38 3.54 -5.35 -9.59
N TYR A 39 2.61 -6.15 -9.07
CA TYR A 39 2.95 -7.18 -8.08
C TYR A 39 3.72 -8.37 -8.65
N LEU A 40 3.31 -8.87 -9.83
CA LEU A 40 4.06 -9.94 -10.51
C LEU A 40 5.46 -9.49 -10.95
N PRO A 41 5.63 -8.31 -11.59
CA PRO A 41 6.96 -7.76 -11.87
C PRO A 41 7.81 -7.52 -10.62
N LEU A 42 7.21 -7.02 -9.52
CA LEU A 42 7.91 -6.71 -8.28
C LEU A 42 8.63 -7.93 -7.69
N LEU A 43 8.10 -9.14 -7.84
CA LEU A 43 8.76 -10.37 -7.38
C LEU A 43 10.21 -10.48 -7.85
N ARG A 44 10.50 -10.05 -9.09
CA ARG A 44 11.86 -10.10 -9.66
C ARG A 44 12.77 -9.07 -9.02
N VAL A 45 12.24 -7.87 -8.76
CA VAL A 45 12.99 -6.80 -8.08
C VAL A 45 13.38 -7.27 -6.68
N LEU A 46 12.49 -7.97 -5.97
CA LEU A 46 12.68 -8.36 -4.58
C LEU A 46 13.73 -9.46 -4.36
N GLU A 47 14.12 -10.24 -5.39
CA GLU A 47 15.06 -11.37 -5.24
C GLU A 47 16.37 -10.98 -4.55
N GLU A 48 16.87 -9.78 -4.82
CA GLU A 48 18.17 -9.30 -4.35
C GLU A 48 18.09 -7.93 -3.62
N ALA A 49 16.88 -7.50 -3.27
CA ALA A 49 16.61 -6.15 -2.77
C ALA A 49 16.42 -6.13 -1.24
N PRO A 50 17.35 -5.54 -0.46
CA PRO A 50 17.20 -5.35 0.98
C PRO A 50 16.20 -4.22 1.27
N VAL A 51 14.93 -4.48 1.02
CA VAL A 51 13.81 -3.53 1.15
C VAL A 51 12.78 -4.06 2.13
N THR A 52 12.00 -3.15 2.72
CA THR A 52 10.85 -3.51 3.55
C THR A 52 9.57 -3.33 2.75
N VAL A 53 8.71 -4.36 2.69
CA VAL A 53 7.45 -4.35 1.96
C VAL A 53 6.30 -4.46 2.95
N GLY A 54 5.52 -3.39 3.10
CA GLY A 54 4.30 -3.39 3.89
C GLY A 54 3.13 -3.94 3.09
N LEU A 55 2.68 -5.15 3.39
CA LEU A 55 1.52 -5.77 2.76
C LEU A 55 0.30 -5.57 3.66
N THR A 56 -0.69 -4.83 3.18
CA THR A 56 -1.92 -4.66 3.98
C THR A 56 -2.71 -5.99 4.04
N PRO A 57 -3.32 -6.32 5.20
CA PRO A 57 -4.10 -7.54 5.36
C PRO A 57 -5.23 -7.68 4.33
N VAL A 58 -5.96 -6.60 4.04
CA VAL A 58 -7.03 -6.56 3.05
C VAL A 58 -6.56 -6.86 1.63
N LEU A 59 -5.35 -6.43 1.24
CA LEU A 59 -4.76 -6.83 -0.03
C LEU A 59 -4.42 -8.33 -0.01
N CYS A 60 -3.80 -8.82 1.06
CA CYS A 60 -3.46 -10.24 1.20
C CYS A 60 -4.70 -11.15 1.12
N ASP A 61 -5.83 -10.70 1.70
CA ASP A 61 -7.11 -11.39 1.62
C ASP A 61 -7.60 -11.57 0.19
N GLN A 62 -7.42 -10.56 -0.66
CA GLN A 62 -7.77 -10.64 -2.08
C GLN A 62 -6.77 -11.48 -2.87
N LEU A 63 -5.47 -11.30 -2.63
CA LEU A 63 -4.42 -12.06 -3.34
C LEU A 63 -4.48 -13.56 -3.05
N GLU A 64 -4.91 -13.97 -1.85
CA GLU A 64 -5.10 -15.39 -1.50
C GLU A 64 -6.20 -16.05 -2.34
N THR A 65 -7.20 -15.29 -2.80
CA THR A 65 -8.27 -15.83 -3.67
C THR A 65 -7.82 -16.11 -5.10
N LEU A 66 -6.64 -15.61 -5.50
CA LEU A 66 -6.07 -15.83 -6.84
C LEU A 66 -5.71 -17.30 -7.12
N GLU A 67 -5.60 -18.13 -6.10
CA GLU A 67 -5.42 -19.58 -6.26
C GLU A 67 -6.72 -20.30 -6.69
N GLY A 68 -7.86 -19.60 -6.75
CA GLY A 68 -9.17 -20.12 -7.15
C GLY A 68 -9.85 -19.30 -8.26
N GLU A 69 -11.17 -19.13 -8.16
CA GLU A 69 -12.00 -18.46 -9.19
C GLU A 69 -11.54 -17.04 -9.53
N ALA A 70 -10.93 -16.33 -8.57
CA ALA A 70 -10.41 -14.99 -8.81
C ALA A 70 -9.22 -15.02 -9.78
N GLY A 71 -8.36 -16.03 -9.69
CA GLY A 71 -7.26 -16.25 -10.63
C GLY A 71 -7.75 -16.61 -12.04
N GLU A 72 -8.84 -17.35 -12.16
CA GLU A 72 -9.46 -17.61 -13.47
C GLU A 72 -10.02 -16.33 -14.10
N ARG A 73 -10.67 -15.47 -13.29
CA ARG A 73 -11.12 -14.15 -13.76
C ARG A 73 -9.96 -13.27 -14.19
N PHE A 74 -8.87 -13.26 -13.43
CA PHE A 74 -7.64 -12.55 -13.79
C PHE A 74 -7.06 -13.04 -15.13
N LEU A 75 -6.96 -14.35 -15.34
CA LEU A 75 -6.47 -14.90 -16.61
C LEU A 75 -7.40 -14.57 -17.79
N ARG A 76 -8.72 -14.57 -17.59
CA ARG A 76 -9.67 -14.09 -18.61
C ARG A 76 -9.48 -12.61 -18.91
N PHE A 77 -9.28 -11.78 -17.88
CA PHE A 77 -8.96 -10.37 -18.07
C PHE A 77 -7.72 -10.18 -18.96
N LEU A 78 -6.63 -10.93 -18.71
CA LEU A 78 -5.42 -10.84 -19.55
C LEU A 78 -5.67 -11.30 -20.99
N ARG A 79 -6.32 -12.44 -21.17
CA ARG A 79 -6.41 -13.16 -22.47
C ARG A 79 -7.57 -12.71 -23.34
N GLU A 80 -8.69 -12.37 -22.73
CA GLU A 80 -9.96 -12.11 -23.40
C GLU A 80 -10.32 -10.63 -23.40
N ILE A 81 -9.69 -9.80 -22.54
CA ILE A 81 -9.89 -8.35 -22.52
C ILE A 81 -8.62 -7.63 -22.98
N ARG A 82 -7.51 -7.72 -22.21
CA ARG A 82 -6.29 -6.94 -22.51
C ARG A 82 -5.67 -7.32 -23.85
N ALA A 83 -5.56 -8.60 -24.19
CA ALA A 83 -4.95 -8.99 -25.46
C ALA A 83 -5.73 -8.52 -26.71
N PRO A 84 -7.08 -8.69 -26.80
CA PRO A 84 -7.86 -8.15 -27.92
C PRO A 84 -7.79 -6.63 -28.07
N ILE A 85 -7.98 -5.87 -26.98
CA ILE A 85 -8.01 -4.39 -27.08
C ILE A 85 -6.67 -3.81 -27.53
N HIS A 86 -5.53 -4.44 -27.20
CA HIS A 86 -4.23 -4.03 -27.73
C HIS A 86 -4.15 -4.25 -29.24
N GLY A 87 -4.69 -5.36 -29.75
CA GLY A 87 -4.74 -5.60 -31.20
C GLY A 87 -5.64 -4.58 -31.92
N GLU A 88 -6.81 -4.28 -31.35
CA GLU A 88 -7.74 -3.30 -31.93
C GLU A 88 -7.16 -1.88 -31.97
N ASP A 89 -6.51 -1.43 -30.90
CA ASP A 89 -5.85 -0.12 -30.84
C ASP A 89 -4.63 -0.05 -31.76
N GLU A 90 -3.82 -1.12 -31.82
CA GLU A 90 -2.69 -1.26 -32.75
C GLU A 90 -3.15 -1.08 -34.20
N GLU A 91 -4.13 -1.87 -34.65
CA GLU A 91 -4.71 -1.77 -36.00
C GLU A 91 -5.35 -0.40 -36.24
N GLY A 92 -5.93 0.21 -35.21
CA GLY A 92 -6.48 1.56 -35.24
C GLY A 92 -5.42 2.62 -35.56
N PHE A 93 -4.29 2.58 -34.85
CA PHE A 93 -3.17 3.50 -35.08
C PHE A 93 -2.48 3.26 -36.42
N GLU A 94 -2.30 2.01 -36.86
CA GLU A 94 -1.74 1.69 -38.18
C GLU A 94 -2.59 2.27 -39.32
N ARG A 95 -3.92 2.12 -39.24
CA ARG A 95 -4.85 2.72 -40.22
C ARG A 95 -4.82 4.25 -40.22
N ALA A 96 -4.50 4.87 -39.08
CA ALA A 96 -4.34 6.31 -38.95
C ALA A 96 -2.96 6.82 -39.42
N GLY A 97 -2.01 5.92 -39.73
CA GLY A 97 -0.63 6.28 -40.06
C GLY A 97 0.24 6.64 -38.85
N GLU A 98 -0.22 6.32 -37.63
CA GLU A 98 0.44 6.62 -36.36
C GLU A 98 1.36 5.45 -35.93
N GLU A 99 2.35 5.13 -36.78
CA GLU A 99 3.20 3.93 -36.64
C GLU A 99 3.91 3.82 -35.28
N ALA A 100 4.32 4.96 -34.71
CA ALA A 100 5.00 5.00 -33.42
C ALA A 100 4.06 4.61 -32.26
N LEU A 101 2.79 5.04 -32.30
CA LEU A 101 1.78 4.67 -31.31
C LEU A 101 1.39 3.20 -31.45
N ALA A 102 1.21 2.72 -32.69
CA ALA A 102 0.96 1.29 -32.95
C ALA A 102 2.09 0.41 -32.41
N THR A 103 3.34 0.80 -32.64
CA THR A 103 4.52 0.10 -32.12
C THR A 103 4.54 0.03 -30.60
N GLU A 104 4.20 1.13 -29.92
CA GLU A 104 4.15 1.15 -28.46
C GLU A 104 3.01 0.29 -27.91
N VAL A 105 1.81 0.35 -28.50
CA VAL A 105 0.69 -0.53 -28.09
C VAL A 105 1.10 -2.00 -28.23
N ARG A 106 1.68 -2.38 -29.37
CA ARG A 106 2.18 -3.74 -29.60
C ARG A 106 3.22 -4.17 -28.54
N ARG A 107 4.12 -3.26 -28.16
CA ARG A 107 5.13 -3.48 -27.12
C ARG A 107 4.48 -3.66 -25.75
N ALA A 108 3.59 -2.76 -25.36
CA ALA A 108 2.88 -2.81 -24.08
C ALA A 108 2.04 -4.08 -23.89
N ALA A 109 1.50 -4.64 -24.99
CA ALA A 109 0.82 -5.94 -24.94
C ALA A 109 1.73 -7.08 -24.43
N ALA A 110 3.05 -6.96 -24.59
CA ALA A 110 3.99 -7.96 -24.09
C ALA A 110 4.04 -8.01 -22.56
N ASP A 111 3.79 -6.89 -21.87
CA ASP A 111 3.78 -6.82 -20.40
C ASP A 111 2.71 -7.77 -19.83
N TYR A 112 1.51 -7.74 -20.41
CA TYR A 112 0.40 -8.62 -20.02
C TYR A 112 0.67 -10.10 -20.37
N ARG A 113 1.39 -10.38 -21.47
CA ARG A 113 1.82 -11.75 -21.80
C ARG A 113 2.89 -12.26 -20.83
N VAL A 114 3.75 -11.38 -20.31
CA VAL A 114 4.72 -11.73 -19.25
C VAL A 114 3.98 -12.03 -17.95
N ALA A 115 3.01 -11.20 -17.58
CA ALA A 115 2.17 -11.42 -16.39
C ALA A 115 1.40 -12.74 -16.46
N ASP A 116 0.79 -13.06 -17.61
CA ASP A 116 0.09 -14.34 -17.85
C ASP A 116 1.00 -15.54 -17.57
N ARG A 117 2.19 -15.55 -18.19
CA ARG A 117 3.18 -16.63 -17.99
C ARG A 117 3.63 -16.72 -16.54
N ALA A 118 4.01 -15.60 -15.93
CA ALA A 118 4.47 -15.57 -14.55
C ALA A 118 3.38 -16.08 -13.59
N PHE A 119 2.14 -15.65 -13.77
CA PHE A 119 1.01 -16.12 -12.97
C PHE A 119 0.76 -17.63 -13.13
N GLY A 120 0.84 -18.13 -14.37
CA GLY A 120 0.73 -19.56 -14.67
C GLY A 120 1.84 -20.40 -14.06
N GLU A 121 3.09 -19.93 -14.10
CA GLU A 121 4.26 -20.58 -13.49
C GLU A 121 4.16 -20.63 -11.96
N LEU A 122 3.54 -19.61 -11.34
CA LEU A 122 3.28 -19.58 -9.90
C LEU A 122 2.05 -20.42 -9.51
N HIS A 123 1.28 -20.92 -10.47
CA HIS A 123 -0.02 -21.56 -10.23
C HIS A 123 -0.95 -20.69 -9.37
N GLY A 124 -0.96 -19.38 -9.60
CA GLY A 124 -1.76 -18.41 -8.84
C GLY A 124 -1.23 -18.07 -7.44
N ARG A 125 -0.16 -18.72 -6.96
CA ARG A 125 0.39 -18.53 -5.60
C ARG A 125 1.26 -17.28 -5.45
N LEU A 126 0.78 -16.12 -5.92
CA LEU A 126 1.50 -14.85 -5.84
C LEU A 126 1.89 -14.48 -4.40
N LEU A 127 0.95 -14.62 -3.47
CA LEU A 127 1.20 -14.34 -2.05
C LEU A 127 2.22 -15.32 -1.45
N GLY A 128 2.14 -16.60 -1.83
CA GLY A 128 3.13 -17.61 -1.45
C GLY A 128 4.52 -17.29 -2.00
N ALA A 129 4.62 -16.76 -3.23
CA ALA A 129 5.88 -16.34 -3.83
C ALA A 129 6.50 -15.15 -3.07
N LEU A 130 5.70 -14.14 -2.68
CA LEU A 130 6.17 -13.04 -1.82
C LEU A 130 6.69 -13.57 -0.47
N ALA A 131 5.98 -14.52 0.13
CA ALA A 131 6.42 -15.16 1.37
C ALA A 131 7.74 -15.95 1.20
N ASP A 132 7.90 -16.64 0.07
CA ASP A 132 9.14 -17.35 -0.26
C ASP A 132 10.31 -16.40 -0.46
N GLN A 133 10.09 -15.25 -1.12
CA GLN A 133 11.10 -14.21 -1.30
C GLN A 133 11.55 -13.63 0.03
N ALA A 134 10.62 -13.26 0.91
CA ALA A 134 10.98 -12.72 2.23
C ALA A 134 11.71 -13.71 3.14
N ARG A 135 11.42 -15.01 3.00
CA ARG A 135 12.12 -16.04 3.79
C ARG A 135 13.54 -16.33 3.32
N ARG A 136 13.81 -16.18 2.02
CA ARG A 136 15.07 -16.61 1.38
C ARG A 136 15.98 -15.44 1.01
N GLY A 137 15.35 -14.35 0.58
CA GLY A 137 15.99 -13.14 0.11
C GLY A 137 16.20 -12.13 1.23
N PRO A 138 16.73 -10.96 0.87
CA PRO A 138 17.04 -9.91 1.84
C PRO A 138 15.86 -8.98 2.15
N CYS A 139 14.65 -9.27 1.69
CA CYS A 139 13.48 -8.41 1.91
C CYS A 139 12.70 -8.79 3.18
N GLU A 140 12.11 -7.79 3.83
CA GLU A 140 11.30 -7.95 5.04
C GLU A 140 9.84 -7.63 4.75
N LEU A 141 8.90 -8.42 5.27
CA LEU A 141 7.47 -8.13 5.17
C LEU A 141 6.95 -7.47 6.44
N TRP A 142 6.23 -6.36 6.29
CA TRP A 142 5.47 -5.70 7.36
C TRP A 142 3.98 -5.89 7.15
N THR A 143 3.18 -5.71 8.21
CA THR A 143 1.71 -5.67 8.13
C THR A 143 1.19 -4.24 8.30
N SER A 144 -0.14 -4.09 8.31
CA SER A 144 -0.85 -2.86 8.65
C SER A 144 -2.16 -3.20 9.41
N ALA A 145 -3.01 -2.20 9.62
CA ALA A 145 -4.37 -2.41 10.11
C ALA A 145 -5.16 -3.27 9.12
N ALA A 146 -6.11 -4.07 9.62
CA ALA A 146 -6.86 -5.06 8.84
C ALA A 146 -7.37 -4.54 7.49
N THR A 147 -7.96 -3.35 7.50
CA THR A 147 -8.50 -2.71 6.29
C THR A 147 -7.96 -1.31 6.08
N HIS A 148 -6.73 -1.06 6.54
CA HIS A 148 -6.07 0.24 6.36
C HIS A 148 -6.89 1.42 6.93
N SER A 149 -7.50 1.26 8.10
CA SER A 149 -8.27 2.33 8.74
C SER A 149 -7.37 3.40 9.35
N VAL A 150 -7.79 4.66 9.29
CA VAL A 150 -7.09 5.76 9.96
C VAL A 150 -7.24 5.61 11.47
N LEU A 151 -6.28 4.91 12.10
CA LEU A 151 -6.38 4.48 13.50
C LEU A 151 -6.74 5.61 14.49
N PRO A 152 -6.18 6.84 14.38
CA PRO A 152 -6.56 7.94 15.26
C PRO A 152 -8.03 8.41 15.17
N LEU A 153 -8.79 7.98 14.15
CA LEU A 153 -10.18 8.40 13.91
C LEU A 153 -11.23 7.35 14.30
N LEU A 154 -10.80 6.17 14.74
CA LEU A 154 -11.69 5.12 15.23
C LEU A 154 -12.43 5.58 16.49
N ALA A 155 -13.67 5.12 16.67
CA ALA A 155 -14.55 5.66 17.71
C ALA A 155 -14.18 5.17 19.13
N THR A 156 -13.52 4.02 19.23
CA THR A 156 -13.22 3.31 20.47
C THR A 156 -11.86 2.62 20.40
N ASP A 157 -11.23 2.44 21.57
CA ASP A 157 -10.01 1.62 21.69
C ASP A 157 -10.28 0.17 21.26
N VAL A 158 -11.50 -0.33 21.46
CA VAL A 158 -11.93 -1.65 21.00
C VAL A 158 -11.82 -1.77 19.47
N GLY A 159 -12.34 -0.80 18.72
CA GLY A 159 -12.23 -0.77 17.26
C GLY A 159 -10.77 -0.73 16.78
N LEU A 160 -9.94 0.08 17.44
CA LEU A 160 -8.50 0.16 17.18
C LEU A 160 -7.82 -1.19 17.40
N ARG A 161 -8.07 -1.82 18.54
CA ARG A 161 -7.52 -3.14 18.92
C ARG A 161 -7.95 -4.24 17.94
N ILE A 162 -9.19 -4.23 17.45
CA ILE A 162 -9.66 -5.18 16.43
C ILE A 162 -8.87 -4.98 15.13
N GLN A 163 -8.68 -3.73 14.68
CA GLN A 163 -7.95 -3.41 13.46
C GLN A 163 -6.48 -3.85 13.51
N VAL A 164 -5.77 -3.52 14.60
CA VAL A 164 -4.36 -3.90 14.79
C VAL A 164 -4.23 -5.40 14.99
N GLY A 165 -5.01 -6.00 15.89
CA GLY A 165 -4.94 -7.42 16.21
C GLY A 165 -5.28 -8.32 15.03
N THR A 166 -6.31 -7.97 14.25
CA THR A 166 -6.65 -8.69 13.01
C THR A 166 -5.53 -8.58 11.99
N GLY A 167 -4.88 -7.41 11.88
CA GLY A 167 -3.77 -7.21 10.96
C GLY A 167 -2.51 -8.00 11.32
N VAL A 168 -2.17 -8.08 12.61
CA VAL A 168 -1.06 -8.90 13.11
C VAL A 168 -1.35 -10.39 12.88
N ARG A 169 -2.53 -10.87 13.27
CA ARG A 169 -2.92 -12.27 13.08
C ARG A 169 -2.97 -12.68 11.61
N SER A 170 -3.43 -11.78 10.76
CA SER A 170 -3.44 -11.96 9.29
C SER A 170 -2.03 -12.20 8.77
N HIS A 171 -1.07 -11.39 9.21
CA HIS A 171 0.34 -11.55 8.85
C HIS A 171 0.90 -12.88 9.39
N GLU A 172 0.67 -13.20 10.66
CA GLU A 172 1.20 -14.41 11.27
C GLU A 172 0.71 -15.69 10.57
N ARG A 173 -0.58 -15.72 10.21
CA ARG A 173 -1.17 -16.84 9.48
C ARG A 173 -0.47 -17.13 8.16
N ARG A 174 -0.03 -16.07 7.46
CA ARG A 174 0.48 -16.16 6.08
C ARG A 174 1.99 -16.30 6.02
N PHE A 175 2.69 -15.60 6.90
CA PHE A 175 4.14 -15.42 6.80
C PHE A 175 4.91 -16.01 7.98
N GLY A 176 4.24 -16.42 9.06
CA GLY A 176 4.86 -17.03 10.23
C GLY A 176 4.95 -16.05 11.41
N SER A 177 6.15 -15.68 11.86
CA SER A 177 6.28 -14.72 12.97
C SER A 177 6.14 -13.28 12.50
N PHE A 178 5.44 -12.42 13.26
CA PHE A 178 5.15 -11.03 12.87
C PHE A 178 6.37 -10.09 12.75
N GLY A 179 7.52 -10.35 13.38
CA GLY A 179 8.69 -9.47 13.25
C GLY A 179 8.55 -8.04 13.82
N GLY A 180 7.34 -7.61 14.19
CA GLY A 180 7.04 -6.34 14.86
C GLY A 180 6.99 -5.11 13.94
N GLY A 181 7.04 -5.29 12.62
CA GLY A 181 7.00 -4.20 11.65
C GLY A 181 5.57 -3.82 11.24
N PHE A 182 5.20 -2.55 11.41
CA PHE A 182 3.84 -2.08 11.15
C PHE A 182 3.82 -0.80 10.33
N TRP A 183 3.15 -0.83 9.18
CA TRP A 183 2.78 0.38 8.44
C TRP A 183 1.51 0.99 9.04
N LEU A 184 1.63 2.17 9.63
CA LEU A 184 0.45 2.93 10.04
C LEU A 184 -0.32 3.38 8.80
N PRO A 185 -1.63 3.10 8.70
CA PRO A 185 -2.43 3.61 7.60
C PRO A 185 -2.26 5.12 7.47
N GLU A 186 -1.83 5.56 6.29
CA GLU A 186 -1.56 6.96 5.98
C GLU A 186 -0.46 7.63 6.81
N CYS A 187 0.42 6.83 7.42
CA CYS A 187 1.31 7.28 8.51
C CYS A 187 0.55 8.09 9.58
N ALA A 188 -0.75 7.81 9.76
CA ALA A 188 -1.61 8.60 10.63
C ALA A 188 -1.33 8.26 12.09
N TYR A 189 -0.75 9.23 12.79
CA TYR A 189 -0.27 9.08 14.14
C TYR A 189 -0.88 10.14 15.06
N SER A 190 -1.19 9.72 16.28
CA SER A 190 -1.50 10.59 17.41
C SER A 190 -0.74 10.08 18.65
N PRO A 191 -0.21 10.97 19.52
CA PRO A 191 0.48 10.56 20.73
C PRO A 191 -0.35 9.65 21.62
N GLY A 192 0.22 8.50 22.00
CA GLY A 192 -0.45 7.46 22.78
C GLY A 192 -0.80 6.21 21.97
N LEU A 193 -0.91 6.33 20.63
CA LEU A 193 -1.17 5.19 19.73
C LEU A 193 -0.14 4.07 19.89
N GLU A 194 1.11 4.41 20.17
CA GLU A 194 2.21 3.46 20.39
C GLU A 194 1.94 2.45 21.52
N ARG A 195 1.08 2.77 22.49
CA ARG A 195 0.74 1.87 23.60
C ARG A 195 -0.10 0.70 23.11
N GLU A 196 -1.11 1.01 22.32
CA GLU A 196 -1.99 0.02 21.70
C GLU A 196 -1.21 -0.84 20.70
N LEU A 197 -0.33 -0.24 19.90
CA LEU A 197 0.55 -0.99 19.00
C LEU A 197 1.46 -1.97 19.77
N ALA A 198 2.02 -1.55 20.91
CA ALA A 198 2.90 -2.39 21.73
C ALA A 198 2.18 -3.62 22.31
N GLU A 199 0.90 -3.51 22.68
CA GLU A 199 0.09 -4.64 23.17
C GLU A 199 -0.04 -5.77 22.13
N TYR A 200 0.04 -5.45 20.84
CA TYR A 200 0.01 -6.41 19.73
C TYR A 200 1.40 -6.76 19.18
N GLY A 201 2.47 -6.44 19.92
CA GLY A 201 3.83 -6.85 19.56
C GLY A 201 4.48 -6.04 18.45
N VAL A 202 3.91 -4.88 18.09
CA VAL A 202 4.57 -3.92 17.19
C VAL A 202 5.84 -3.40 17.87
N ARG A 203 6.92 -3.31 17.09
CA ARG A 203 8.25 -2.85 17.51
C ARG A 203 8.74 -1.66 16.72
N ALA A 204 8.26 -1.47 15.49
CA ALA A 204 8.60 -0.33 14.67
C ALA A 204 7.45 0.07 13.74
N PHE A 205 7.34 1.37 13.46
CA PHE A 205 6.37 1.91 12.52
C PHE A 205 6.88 3.19 11.84
N CYS A 206 6.41 3.46 10.63
CA CYS A 206 6.74 4.70 9.90
C CYS A 206 5.83 5.85 10.33
N VAL A 207 6.38 7.07 10.36
CA VAL A 207 5.64 8.32 10.64
C VAL A 207 6.12 9.44 9.74
N ASP A 208 5.21 10.36 9.37
CA ASP A 208 5.62 11.65 8.82
C ASP A 208 5.80 12.65 9.97
N GLN A 209 6.98 13.23 10.12
CA GLN A 209 7.23 14.30 11.11
C GLN A 209 7.76 15.56 10.43
N THR A 210 7.56 15.71 9.12
CA THR A 210 8.15 16.79 8.33
C THR A 210 7.70 18.17 8.78
N ASP A 211 6.43 18.33 9.19
CA ASP A 211 5.94 19.64 9.66
C ASP A 211 6.49 19.98 11.06
N ALA A 212 6.76 18.97 11.89
CA ALA A 212 7.34 19.15 13.22
C ALA A 212 8.87 19.34 13.19
N LEU A 213 9.57 18.64 12.31
CA LEU A 213 11.04 18.64 12.21
C LEU A 213 11.59 19.64 11.18
N GLY A 214 10.78 19.99 10.18
CA GLY A 214 11.17 20.77 9.01
C GLY A 214 11.55 19.90 7.80
N LEU A 215 11.11 20.30 6.60
CA LEU A 215 11.48 19.64 5.34
C LEU A 215 13.00 19.66 5.13
N GLY A 216 13.59 18.49 4.92
CA GLY A 216 15.03 18.34 4.72
C GLY A 216 15.84 18.45 6.02
N SER A 217 15.19 18.47 7.18
CA SER A 217 15.89 18.44 8.47
C SER A 217 16.63 17.11 8.64
N LEU A 218 17.88 17.16 9.10
CA LEU A 218 18.67 15.96 9.40
C LEU A 218 18.10 15.15 10.57
N ASP A 219 17.22 15.74 11.38
CA ASP A 219 16.50 15.04 12.44
C ASP A 219 15.53 13.97 11.90
N GLN A 220 15.17 14.03 10.61
CA GLN A 220 14.40 12.98 9.94
C GLN A 220 15.20 11.67 9.79
N LEU A 221 16.53 11.72 9.90
CA LEU A 221 17.41 10.54 9.79
C LEU A 221 17.58 9.80 11.13
N GLU A 222 16.80 10.19 12.15
CA GLU A 222 16.88 9.63 13.49
C GLU A 222 15.60 8.86 13.85
N PRO A 223 15.66 7.53 14.01
CA PRO A 223 14.57 6.77 14.59
C PRO A 223 14.25 7.29 16.00
N ILE A 224 12.99 7.32 16.39
CA ILE A 224 12.51 7.92 17.63
C ILE A 224 11.98 6.83 18.56
N ALA A 225 12.61 6.68 19.73
CA ALA A 225 12.18 5.76 20.77
C ALA A 225 10.94 6.31 21.46
N THR A 226 9.83 5.56 21.40
CA THR A 226 8.61 5.92 22.14
C THR A 226 8.66 5.42 23.58
N GLY A 227 7.85 6.02 24.45
CA GLY A 227 7.75 5.59 25.85
C GLY A 227 7.13 4.21 26.03
N ALA A 228 6.40 3.69 25.03
CA ALA A 228 5.74 2.39 25.08
C ALA A 228 6.59 1.23 24.53
N GLY A 229 7.74 1.53 23.91
CA GLY A 229 8.65 0.53 23.34
C GLY A 229 8.81 0.58 21.82
N PRO A 230 7.73 0.68 21.01
CA PRO A 230 7.87 0.77 19.57
C PRO A 230 8.74 1.96 19.13
N VAL A 231 9.50 1.80 18.06
CA VAL A 231 10.32 2.86 17.45
C VAL A 231 9.58 3.49 16.28
N ALA A 232 9.36 4.79 16.34
CA ALA A 232 8.82 5.54 15.22
C ALA A 232 9.95 5.93 14.26
N VAL A 233 9.81 5.63 12.98
CA VAL A 233 10.81 5.93 11.94
C VAL A 233 10.28 7.07 11.06
N PRO A 234 10.85 8.28 11.17
CA PRO A 234 10.45 9.39 10.30
C PRO A 234 10.73 9.07 8.83
N VAL A 235 9.76 9.32 7.96
CA VAL A 235 9.94 9.24 6.51
C VAL A 235 10.56 10.54 5.96
N ASP A 236 11.42 10.41 4.96
CA ASP A 236 12.20 11.50 4.39
C ASP A 236 11.51 12.14 3.18
N TRP A 237 10.68 13.15 3.40
CA TRP A 237 9.94 13.81 2.32
C TRP A 237 10.81 14.59 1.33
N GLU A 238 12.04 14.93 1.68
CA GLU A 238 12.99 15.52 0.72
C GLU A 238 13.28 14.55 -0.43
N LEU A 239 13.40 13.26 -0.13
CA LEU A 239 13.64 12.20 -1.11
C LEU A 239 12.35 11.66 -1.73
N ILE A 240 11.29 11.48 -0.92
CA ILE A 240 9.98 11.02 -1.43
C ILE A 240 9.43 12.03 -2.45
N GLY A 241 9.58 13.33 -2.19
CA GLY A 241 9.15 14.39 -3.13
C GLY A 241 9.78 14.27 -4.52
N LEU A 242 10.94 13.62 -4.64
CA LEU A 242 11.58 13.41 -5.95
C LEU A 242 10.82 12.46 -6.84
N VAL A 243 10.01 11.57 -6.29
CA VAL A 243 9.18 10.63 -7.06
C VAL A 243 7.68 10.88 -6.87
N TRP A 244 7.28 11.66 -5.88
CA TRP A 244 5.88 11.89 -5.57
C TRP A 244 5.36 13.27 -6.01
N ASP A 245 6.20 14.30 -6.01
CA ASP A 245 5.71 15.66 -6.29
C ASP A 245 5.28 15.81 -7.76
N PRO A 246 4.35 16.72 -8.06
CA PRO A 246 3.92 17.01 -9.44
C PRO A 246 5.05 17.46 -10.40
N LYS A 247 6.23 17.78 -9.86
CA LYS A 247 7.44 18.14 -10.60
C LYS A 247 8.60 17.17 -10.35
N GLY A 248 8.33 16.04 -9.71
CA GLY A 248 9.28 14.96 -9.48
C GLY A 248 9.60 14.21 -10.78
N TYR A 249 10.42 13.17 -10.66
CA TYR A 249 10.85 12.32 -11.75
C TYR A 249 9.70 11.84 -12.63
N PRO A 250 8.57 11.31 -12.12
CA PRO A 250 7.51 10.77 -12.99
C PRO A 250 6.86 11.80 -13.92
N ALA A 251 6.99 13.09 -13.62
CA ALA A 251 6.45 14.17 -14.45
C ALA A 251 7.36 14.55 -15.63
N ASP A 252 8.51 13.90 -15.81
CA ASP A 252 9.41 14.17 -16.93
C ASP A 252 8.69 13.92 -18.28
N PRO A 253 8.85 14.81 -19.28
CA PRO A 253 8.24 14.68 -20.60
C PRO A 253 8.49 13.35 -21.32
N LEU A 254 9.58 12.63 -21.00
CA LEU A 254 9.91 11.35 -21.66
C LEU A 254 9.25 10.13 -21.01
N TYR A 255 8.69 10.25 -19.81
CA TYR A 255 7.97 9.15 -19.17
C TYR A 255 6.56 8.98 -19.71
N ARG A 256 6.03 7.75 -19.57
CA ARG A 256 4.68 7.41 -20.03
C ARG A 256 3.64 8.30 -19.35
N ASN A 257 2.75 8.87 -20.15
CA ASN A 257 1.65 9.68 -19.67
C ASN A 257 0.53 8.81 -19.12
N TYR A 258 0.36 8.85 -17.80
CA TYR A 258 -0.71 8.10 -17.12
C TYR A 258 -2.12 8.54 -17.54
N HIS A 259 -2.30 9.82 -17.89
CA HIS A 259 -3.58 10.40 -18.27
C HIS A 259 -3.84 10.36 -19.79
N GLY A 260 -2.82 10.08 -20.60
CA GLY A 260 -2.96 9.93 -22.05
C GLY A 260 -3.53 8.56 -22.38
N ARG A 261 -4.86 8.48 -22.53
CA ARG A 261 -5.59 7.21 -22.67
C ARG A 261 -6.21 7.06 -24.05
N THR A 262 -6.15 5.85 -24.60
CA THR A 262 -6.96 5.46 -25.76
C THR A 262 -8.42 5.26 -25.33
N LEU A 263 -9.30 4.95 -26.29
CA LEU A 263 -10.68 4.57 -25.99
C LEU A 263 -10.75 3.34 -25.06
N HIS A 264 -9.76 2.46 -25.15
CA HIS A 264 -9.65 1.24 -24.35
C HIS A 264 -8.72 1.38 -23.12
N ASP A 265 -8.47 2.61 -22.66
CA ASP A 265 -7.59 2.93 -21.52
C ASP A 265 -6.12 2.46 -21.67
N LEU A 266 -5.62 2.29 -22.90
CA LEU A 266 -4.19 2.08 -23.14
C LEU A 266 -3.43 3.40 -23.10
N ARG A 267 -2.13 3.36 -22.77
CA ARG A 267 -1.33 4.57 -22.49
C ARG A 267 -0.08 4.71 -23.39
N PRO A 268 -0.23 4.84 -24.73
CA PRO A 268 0.89 4.87 -25.67
C PRO A 268 1.60 6.23 -25.81
N TRP A 269 1.22 7.26 -25.03
CA TRP A 269 1.84 8.59 -25.09
C TRP A 269 2.83 8.84 -23.96
N ASP A 270 3.78 9.73 -24.21
CA ASP A 270 4.63 10.33 -23.18
C ASP A 270 4.03 11.63 -22.61
N ASN A 271 4.56 12.10 -21.49
CA ASN A 271 4.12 13.33 -20.83
C ASN A 271 4.33 14.58 -21.71
N GLY A 272 5.23 14.52 -22.69
CA GLY A 272 5.43 15.55 -23.71
C GLY A 272 4.36 15.59 -24.80
N GLY A 273 3.44 14.61 -24.82
CA GLY A 273 2.39 14.48 -25.82
C GLY A 273 2.81 13.74 -27.09
N GLY A 274 4.03 13.22 -27.14
CA GLY A 274 4.53 12.37 -28.22
C GLY A 274 4.16 10.89 -28.01
N ALA A 275 4.50 10.05 -28.99
CA ALA A 275 4.46 8.61 -28.82
C ALA A 275 5.54 8.18 -27.81
N TYR A 276 5.15 7.38 -26.82
CA TYR A 276 6.06 6.93 -25.77
C TYR A 276 7.17 6.04 -26.33
N ARG A 277 8.41 6.30 -25.90
CA ARG A 277 9.62 5.61 -26.36
C ARG A 277 10.29 4.89 -25.19
N HIS A 278 9.87 3.65 -24.97
CA HIS A 278 10.27 2.82 -23.84
C HIS A 278 11.77 2.82 -23.52
N TRP A 279 12.63 2.62 -24.52
CA TRP A 279 14.08 2.56 -24.30
C TRP A 279 14.68 3.90 -23.86
N GLU A 280 14.19 5.03 -24.37
CA GLU A 280 14.64 6.35 -23.94
C GLU A 280 14.23 6.64 -22.49
N ALA A 281 13.00 6.26 -22.13
CA ALA A 281 12.48 6.37 -20.78
C ALA A 281 13.28 5.52 -19.78
N LEU A 282 13.68 4.29 -20.15
CA LEU A 282 14.55 3.46 -19.30
C LEU A 282 15.95 4.07 -19.12
N VAL A 283 16.52 4.67 -20.18
CA VAL A 283 17.79 5.40 -20.07
C VAL A 283 17.66 6.59 -19.12
N LEU A 284 16.54 7.31 -19.16
CA LEU A 284 16.26 8.40 -18.24
C LEU A 284 16.07 7.90 -16.80
N ALA A 285 15.33 6.80 -16.60
CA ALA A 285 15.13 6.15 -15.31
C ALA A 285 16.46 5.81 -14.64
N ARG A 286 17.44 5.30 -15.41
CA ARG A 286 18.79 5.04 -14.87
C ARG A 286 19.50 6.32 -14.41
N ARG A 287 19.35 7.44 -15.13
CA ARG A 287 19.93 8.74 -14.73
C ARG A 287 19.25 9.28 -13.47
N HIS A 288 17.92 9.16 -13.38
CA HIS A 288 17.16 9.58 -12.21
C HIS A 288 17.51 8.73 -10.97
N ALA A 289 17.68 7.42 -11.13
CA ALA A 289 18.14 6.52 -10.07
C ALA A 289 19.54 6.90 -9.56
N ARG A 290 20.49 7.19 -10.47
CA ARG A 290 21.82 7.69 -10.10
C ARG A 290 21.72 8.97 -9.28
N GLY A 291 20.98 9.96 -9.78
CA GLY A 291 20.82 11.25 -9.10
C GLY A 291 20.10 11.14 -7.75
N PHE A 292 19.16 10.20 -7.62
CA PHE A 292 18.52 9.86 -6.36
C PHE A 292 19.54 9.34 -5.34
N VAL A 293 20.34 8.33 -5.71
CA VAL A 293 21.37 7.76 -4.83
C VAL A 293 22.45 8.79 -4.47
N GLU A 294 22.84 9.67 -5.40
CA GLU A 294 23.77 10.77 -5.12
C GLU A 294 23.24 11.72 -4.04
N ARG A 295 21.92 11.99 -4.03
CA ARG A 295 21.26 12.82 -3.01
C ARG A 295 21.19 12.09 -1.65
N VAL A 296 20.88 10.80 -1.67
CA VAL A 296 20.94 9.95 -0.47
C VAL A 296 22.33 9.99 0.16
N ALA A 297 23.38 9.76 -0.65
CA ALA A 297 24.76 9.77 -0.18
C ALA A 297 25.13 11.10 0.47
N LYS A 298 24.81 12.23 -0.20
CA LYS A 298 25.07 13.58 0.33
C LYS A 298 24.36 13.82 1.66
N ARG A 299 23.11 13.38 1.79
CA ARG A 299 22.30 13.60 2.99
C ARG A 299 22.80 12.78 4.18
N LEU A 300 23.15 11.51 3.95
CA LEU A 300 23.79 10.65 4.95
C LEU A 300 25.17 11.18 5.37
N ASP A 301 25.99 11.61 4.40
CA ASP A 301 27.31 12.20 4.68
C ASP A 301 27.17 13.49 5.51
N ALA A 302 26.22 14.38 5.18
CA ALA A 302 25.94 15.60 5.93
C ALA A 302 25.48 15.29 7.37
N TYR A 303 24.58 14.31 7.54
CA TYR A 303 24.16 13.85 8.86
C TYR A 303 25.36 13.35 9.68
N ARG A 304 26.20 12.49 9.10
CA ARG A 304 27.37 11.94 9.78
C ARG A 304 28.35 13.04 10.20
N GLU A 305 28.60 14.02 9.33
CA GLU A 305 29.47 15.16 9.62
C GLU A 305 28.92 16.02 10.78
N GLU A 306 27.60 16.25 10.84
CA GLU A 306 26.99 17.08 11.88
C GLU A 306 26.80 16.34 13.22
N ARG A 307 26.45 15.05 13.18
CA ARG A 307 26.07 14.25 14.37
C ARG A 307 27.18 13.32 14.87
N GLY A 308 28.23 13.09 14.08
CA GLY A 308 29.34 12.20 14.43
C GLY A 308 29.00 10.71 14.50
N ARG A 309 27.87 10.29 13.91
CA ARG A 309 27.35 8.92 13.91
C ARG A 309 26.57 8.62 12.62
N PRO A 310 26.41 7.35 12.20
CA PRO A 310 25.57 7.00 11.06
C PRO A 310 24.09 7.31 11.30
N GLY A 311 23.37 7.73 10.26
CA GLY A 311 21.92 7.98 10.27
C GLY A 311 21.13 6.92 9.49
N LEU A 312 19.81 6.91 9.66
CA LEU A 312 18.89 6.06 8.90
C LEU A 312 18.00 6.93 8.03
N LEU A 313 18.18 6.89 6.71
CA LEU A 313 17.28 7.57 5.78
C LEU A 313 16.17 6.59 5.36
N CYS A 314 14.93 6.86 5.77
CA CYS A 314 13.77 6.08 5.39
C CYS A 314 13.01 6.75 4.22
N CYS A 315 13.01 6.11 3.05
CA CYS A 315 12.21 6.56 1.90
C CYS A 315 11.07 5.56 1.69
N ALA A 316 9.84 6.00 2.01
CA ALA A 316 8.63 5.22 1.86
C ALA A 316 7.86 5.60 0.61
N LEU A 317 7.41 4.62 -0.16
CA LEU A 317 6.72 4.78 -1.43
C LEU A 317 5.49 3.88 -1.47
N ASP A 318 4.39 4.36 -2.05
CA ASP A 318 3.33 3.46 -2.50
C ASP A 318 3.90 2.52 -3.56
N THR A 319 3.60 1.24 -3.45
CA THR A 319 4.12 0.23 -4.37
C THR A 319 3.51 0.44 -5.76
N GLU A 320 2.23 0.82 -5.80
CA GLU A 320 1.48 1.13 -7.01
C GLU A 320 2.00 2.39 -7.69
N LEU A 321 2.75 3.27 -7.01
CA LEU A 321 3.51 4.32 -7.70
C LEU A 321 4.41 3.69 -8.76
N LEU A 322 5.04 2.56 -8.44
CA LEU A 322 6.02 1.89 -9.27
C LEU A 322 5.33 0.91 -10.23
N GLY A 323 5.22 1.27 -11.50
CA GLY A 323 4.66 0.45 -12.57
C GLY A 323 3.24 0.85 -12.99
N HIS A 324 2.40 1.30 -12.05
CA HIS A 324 1.03 1.73 -12.36
C HIS A 324 0.96 3.24 -12.65
N TRP A 325 1.17 4.10 -11.65
CA TRP A 325 1.13 5.55 -11.82
C TRP A 325 2.37 6.08 -12.55
N TRP A 326 3.54 5.59 -12.18
CA TRP A 326 4.81 5.82 -12.88
C TRP A 326 5.30 4.50 -13.47
N TYR A 327 5.11 4.34 -14.79
CA TYR A 327 5.36 3.09 -15.49
C TYR A 327 6.79 2.56 -15.33
N GLU A 328 7.78 3.45 -15.40
CA GLU A 328 9.19 3.12 -15.32
C GLU A 328 9.66 2.94 -13.87
N GLY A 329 8.78 3.12 -12.88
CA GLY A 329 9.15 3.13 -11.47
C GLY A 329 9.80 1.84 -10.99
N LEU A 330 9.38 0.68 -11.49
CA LEU A 330 10.03 -0.59 -11.13
C LEU A 330 11.45 -0.70 -11.71
N ALA A 331 11.65 -0.28 -12.96
CA ALA A 331 12.99 -0.24 -13.56
C ALA A 331 13.88 0.79 -12.85
N TRP A 332 13.31 1.95 -12.47
CA TRP A 332 14.01 2.92 -11.64
C TRP A 332 14.42 2.32 -10.29
N LEU A 333 13.55 1.55 -9.63
CA LEU A 333 13.87 0.89 -8.36
C LEU A 333 15.04 -0.09 -8.53
N GLU A 334 15.02 -0.96 -9.54
CA GLU A 334 16.14 -1.84 -9.87
C GLU A 334 17.44 -1.04 -10.06
N PHE A 335 17.37 0.07 -10.80
CA PHE A 335 18.52 0.94 -11.00
C PHE A 335 18.98 1.65 -9.72
N VAL A 336 18.08 1.97 -8.77
CA VAL A 336 18.46 2.51 -7.46
C VAL A 336 19.25 1.46 -6.67
N LEU A 337 18.84 0.19 -6.71
CA LEU A 337 19.56 -0.90 -6.04
C LEU A 337 20.98 -1.05 -6.60
N ASP A 338 21.13 -1.01 -7.93
CA ASP A 338 22.43 -1.03 -8.59
C ASP A 338 23.30 0.19 -8.26
N GLU A 339 22.73 1.39 -8.39
CA GLU A 339 23.45 2.64 -8.15
C GLU A 339 23.85 2.77 -6.67
N ALA A 340 23.05 2.28 -5.73
CA ALA A 340 23.41 2.22 -4.31
C ALA A 340 24.66 1.36 -4.08
N ARG A 341 24.73 0.19 -4.73
CA ARG A 341 25.92 -0.67 -4.70
C ARG A 341 27.14 0.02 -5.33
N LEU A 342 26.98 0.64 -6.49
CA LEU A 342 28.06 1.32 -7.22
C LEU A 342 28.60 2.56 -6.48
N GLN A 343 27.74 3.31 -5.81
CA GLN A 343 28.09 4.54 -5.09
C GLN A 343 28.43 4.32 -3.61
N GLY A 344 28.37 3.06 -3.13
CA GLY A 344 28.69 2.70 -1.76
C GLY A 344 27.69 3.27 -0.75
N VAL A 345 26.41 3.30 -1.09
CA VAL A 345 25.31 3.61 -0.17
C VAL A 345 24.74 2.28 0.34
N PRO A 346 24.91 1.94 1.64
CA PRO A 346 24.33 0.74 2.21
C PRO A 346 22.82 0.79 2.16
N LEU A 347 22.21 -0.28 1.67
CA LEU A 347 20.77 -0.51 1.77
C LEU A 347 20.50 -1.51 2.89
N ALA A 348 19.39 -1.32 3.59
CA ALA A 348 18.95 -2.23 4.64
C ALA A 348 17.43 -2.29 4.73
N THR A 349 16.91 -3.43 5.15
CA THR A 349 15.55 -3.49 5.69
C THR A 349 15.46 -2.63 6.95
N LEU A 350 14.27 -2.14 7.27
CA LEU A 350 14.09 -1.34 8.49
C LEU A 350 14.47 -2.10 9.77
N PRO A 351 14.06 -3.37 10.00
CA PRO A 351 14.50 -4.10 11.20
C PRO A 351 16.02 -4.26 11.29
N ASP A 352 16.68 -4.54 10.16
CA ASP A 352 18.14 -4.64 10.12
C ASP A 352 18.79 -3.31 10.48
N ALA A 353 18.34 -2.20 9.91
CA ALA A 353 18.86 -0.88 10.22
C ALA A 353 18.64 -0.50 11.69
N LEU A 354 17.46 -0.78 12.24
CA LEU A 354 17.11 -0.52 13.64
C LEU A 354 17.89 -1.39 14.64
N SER A 355 18.44 -2.53 14.21
CA SER A 355 19.37 -3.32 15.03
C SER A 355 20.76 -2.68 15.18
N ARG A 356 21.11 -1.74 14.29
CA ARG A 356 22.43 -1.10 14.21
C ARG A 356 22.42 0.39 14.57
N ILE A 357 21.29 1.06 14.38
CA ILE A 357 21.13 2.50 14.57
C ILE A 357 20.26 2.74 15.81
N GLU A 358 20.88 3.31 16.84
CA GLU A 358 20.18 3.60 18.09
C GLU A 358 19.15 4.73 17.92
N PRO A 359 17.90 4.51 18.38
CA PRO A 359 16.87 5.54 18.34
C PRO A 359 17.10 6.63 19.39
N VAL A 360 16.67 7.84 19.09
CA VAL A 360 16.74 9.01 19.98
C VAL A 360 15.44 9.21 20.74
N LYS A 361 15.49 9.94 21.85
CA LYS A 361 14.28 10.38 22.56
C LYS A 361 13.87 11.76 22.05
N ARG A 362 12.72 11.83 21.39
CA ARG A 362 12.13 13.07 20.88
C ARG A 362 10.59 12.99 20.97
N PRO A 363 9.88 14.09 21.25
CA PRO A 363 8.42 14.10 21.14
C PRO A 363 7.97 13.85 19.69
N LEU A 364 6.88 13.10 19.53
CA LEU A 364 6.21 12.92 18.25
C LEU A 364 4.97 13.83 18.20
N ALA A 365 4.78 14.52 17.09
CA ALA A 365 3.58 15.32 16.82
C ALA A 365 2.51 14.49 16.11
N PRO A 366 1.20 14.78 16.28
CA PRO A 366 0.16 14.24 15.43
C PRO A 366 0.41 14.59 13.96
N SER A 367 0.20 13.64 13.07
CA SER A 367 0.56 13.80 11.66
C SER A 367 -0.09 12.72 10.79
N THR A 368 -0.20 12.99 9.50
CA THR A 368 -0.35 11.98 8.45
C THR A 368 0.68 12.26 7.35
N TRP A 369 0.94 11.31 6.46
CA TRP A 369 1.75 11.58 5.27
C TRP A 369 0.94 12.18 4.10
N GLY A 370 -0.39 12.26 4.23
CA GLY A 370 -1.25 12.90 3.23
C GLY A 370 -1.01 14.41 3.20
N ARG A 371 -1.51 15.12 2.19
CA ARG A 371 -1.54 16.60 2.20
C ARG A 371 -2.91 17.06 2.73
N PRO A 372 -2.99 17.99 3.72
CA PRO A 372 -1.94 18.87 4.24
C PRO A 372 -1.25 18.38 5.54
N ARG A 373 -1.02 17.06 5.69
CA ARG A 373 -0.36 16.39 6.84
C ARG A 373 -1.12 16.39 8.15
N ASP A 374 -2.44 16.56 8.05
CA ASP A 374 -3.38 16.39 9.14
C ASP A 374 -4.43 15.32 8.79
N LEU A 375 -5.48 15.23 9.60
CA LEU A 375 -6.56 14.25 9.43
C LEU A 375 -7.69 14.75 8.52
N SER A 376 -7.60 15.94 7.93
CA SER A 376 -8.71 16.59 7.21
C SER A 376 -9.16 15.86 5.94
N THR A 377 -8.30 15.04 5.34
CA THR A 377 -8.65 14.15 4.22
C THR A 377 -9.72 13.12 4.63
N TRP A 378 -9.75 12.71 5.91
CA TRP A 378 -10.64 11.67 6.43
C TRP A 378 -11.64 12.18 7.49
N ASP A 379 -11.43 13.37 8.03
CA ASP A 379 -12.34 14.04 8.98
C ASP A 379 -12.58 15.50 8.58
N SER A 380 -13.56 15.72 7.71
CA SER A 380 -13.99 17.05 7.25
C SER A 380 -15.47 17.05 6.85
N PRO A 381 -16.11 18.23 6.67
CA PRO A 381 -17.51 18.29 6.21
C PRO A 381 -17.78 17.53 4.92
N ARG A 382 -16.78 17.43 4.02
CA ARG A 382 -16.87 16.74 2.74
C ARG A 382 -17.07 15.22 2.89
N VAL A 383 -16.49 14.62 3.92
CA VAL A 383 -16.52 13.17 4.18
C VAL A 383 -17.26 12.82 5.48
N ALA A 384 -18.00 13.79 6.04
CA ALA A 384 -18.69 13.64 7.31
C ALA A 384 -19.66 12.44 7.33
N GLU A 385 -20.34 12.18 6.21
CA GLU A 385 -21.23 11.01 6.10
C GLU A 385 -20.47 9.69 6.33
N ILE A 386 -19.30 9.53 5.71
CA ILE A 386 -18.46 8.33 5.86
C ILE A 386 -17.98 8.23 7.30
N ALA A 387 -17.39 9.29 7.84
CA ALA A 387 -16.85 9.33 9.19
C ALA A 387 -17.93 9.01 10.26
N PHE A 388 -19.10 9.65 10.19
CA PHE A 388 -20.18 9.39 11.15
C PHE A 388 -20.85 8.04 10.96
N THR A 389 -20.89 7.50 9.74
CA THR A 389 -21.42 6.15 9.50
C THR A 389 -20.51 5.08 10.09
N ALA A 390 -19.20 5.16 9.84
CA ALA A 390 -18.22 4.26 10.43
C ALA A 390 -18.22 4.31 11.97
N ARG A 391 -18.20 5.52 12.57
CA ARG A 391 -18.24 5.70 14.03
C ARG A 391 -19.51 5.12 14.66
N ARG A 392 -20.68 5.35 14.05
CA ARG A 392 -21.96 4.78 14.55
C ARG A 392 -22.00 3.27 14.41
N ALA A 393 -21.53 2.72 13.29
CA ALA A 393 -21.46 1.28 13.07
C ALA A 393 -20.54 0.60 14.09
N GLU A 394 -19.40 1.21 14.42
CA GLU A 394 -18.48 0.72 15.44
C GLU A 394 -19.15 0.63 16.81
N LEU A 395 -19.77 1.73 17.27
CA LEU A 395 -20.47 1.76 18.56
C LEU A 395 -21.61 0.73 18.63
N ARG A 396 -22.37 0.56 17.54
CA ARG A 396 -23.43 -0.45 17.46
C ARG A 396 -22.88 -1.87 17.51
N THR A 397 -21.73 -2.13 16.88
CA THR A 397 -21.07 -3.43 16.90
C THR A 397 -20.58 -3.78 18.31
N VAL A 398 -19.93 -2.83 18.99
CA VAL A 398 -19.48 -2.99 20.38
C VAL A 398 -20.67 -3.25 21.31
N ALA A 399 -21.74 -2.45 21.20
CA ALA A 399 -22.94 -2.64 22.00
C ALA A 399 -23.64 -3.98 21.72
N GLY A 400 -23.72 -4.38 20.44
CA GLY A 400 -24.29 -5.65 20.02
C GLY A 400 -23.52 -6.85 20.59
N ALA A 401 -22.19 -6.82 20.51
CA ALA A 401 -21.34 -7.86 21.10
C ALA A 401 -21.51 -7.95 22.62
N ALA A 402 -21.59 -6.82 23.31
CA ALA A 402 -21.78 -6.77 24.77
C ALA A 402 -23.14 -7.35 25.22
N VAL A 403 -24.18 -7.23 24.38
CA VAL A 403 -25.51 -7.81 24.64
C VAL A 403 -25.51 -9.30 24.32
N ALA A 404 -24.98 -9.71 23.16
CA ALA A 404 -24.95 -11.11 22.73
C ALA A 404 -24.09 -11.98 23.67
N ARG A 405 -22.96 -11.44 24.16
CA ARG A 405 -22.00 -12.13 25.06
C ARG A 405 -21.45 -13.46 24.54
N GLU A 406 -21.56 -13.69 23.23
CA GLU A 406 -21.04 -14.87 22.59
C GLU A 406 -20.35 -14.53 21.27
N ARG A 407 -19.41 -15.39 20.90
CA ARG A 407 -18.83 -15.38 19.57
C ARG A 407 -19.75 -16.19 18.66
N GLY A 408 -19.87 -15.77 17.41
CA GLY A 408 -20.62 -16.53 16.42
C GLY A 408 -20.53 -15.92 15.02
N PRO A 409 -21.03 -16.63 14.00
CA PRO A 409 -20.91 -16.22 12.60
C PRO A 409 -21.50 -14.84 12.31
N ALA A 410 -22.61 -14.48 12.98
CA ALA A 410 -23.22 -13.16 12.82
C ALA A 410 -22.33 -12.03 13.36
N LEU A 411 -21.61 -12.25 14.47
CA LEU A 411 -20.70 -11.25 15.03
C LEU A 411 -19.44 -11.14 14.19
N GLU A 412 -18.88 -12.27 13.77
CA GLU A 412 -17.76 -12.31 12.83
C GLU A 412 -18.10 -11.54 11.56
N ARG A 413 -19.30 -11.78 11.00
CA ARG A 413 -19.77 -11.05 9.83
C ARG A 413 -19.89 -9.55 10.10
N ALA A 414 -20.55 -9.15 11.20
CA ALA A 414 -20.70 -7.74 11.55
C ALA A 414 -19.34 -7.04 11.69
N VAL A 415 -18.35 -7.70 12.29
CA VAL A 415 -16.99 -7.17 12.43
C VAL A 415 -16.29 -7.08 11.07
N ARG A 416 -16.42 -8.08 10.19
CA ARG A 416 -15.83 -8.01 8.85
C ARG A 416 -16.40 -6.86 8.02
N GLU A 417 -17.72 -6.62 8.09
CA GLU A 417 -18.37 -5.47 7.44
C GLU A 417 -17.94 -4.14 8.08
N LEU A 418 -17.77 -4.10 9.41
CA LEU A 418 -17.25 -2.92 10.10
C LEU A 418 -15.83 -2.59 9.63
N LEU A 419 -14.97 -3.59 9.54
CA LEU A 419 -13.61 -3.41 9.02
C LEU A 419 -13.65 -2.87 7.59
N ALA A 420 -14.46 -3.44 6.70
CA ALA A 420 -14.60 -2.95 5.33
C ALA A 420 -15.06 -1.49 5.28
N LEU A 421 -16.05 -1.13 6.11
CA LEU A 421 -16.60 0.21 6.23
C LEU A 421 -15.58 1.24 6.75
N GLN A 422 -14.64 0.81 7.60
CA GLN A 422 -13.62 1.66 8.23
C GLN A 422 -12.39 1.94 7.34
N ALA A 423 -12.31 1.39 6.13
CA ALA A 423 -11.17 1.59 5.24
C ALA A 423 -10.95 3.09 4.91
N SER A 424 -9.70 3.56 4.98
CA SER A 424 -9.36 4.98 4.72
C SER A 424 -9.69 5.40 3.29
N ASP A 425 -9.67 4.43 2.37
CA ASP A 425 -9.86 4.59 0.93
C ASP A 425 -11.13 5.33 0.55
N TRP A 426 -12.23 5.07 1.25
CA TRP A 426 -13.53 5.64 0.88
C TRP A 426 -13.53 7.16 1.02
N ALA A 427 -13.03 7.67 2.15
CA ALA A 427 -12.90 9.10 2.37
C ALA A 427 -11.78 9.69 1.49
N PHE A 428 -10.68 8.98 1.28
CA PHE A 428 -9.61 9.41 0.38
C PHE A 428 -10.12 9.64 -1.05
N GLN A 429 -10.88 8.68 -1.61
CA GLN A 429 -11.45 8.74 -2.96
C GLN A 429 -12.49 9.85 -3.10
N VAL A 430 -13.35 10.08 -2.10
CA VAL A 430 -14.32 11.20 -2.11
C VAL A 430 -13.62 12.55 -2.02
N THR A 431 -12.57 12.67 -1.21
CA THR A 431 -11.79 13.91 -1.07
C THR A 431 -11.10 14.30 -2.37
N HIS A 432 -10.57 13.33 -3.11
CA HIS A 432 -9.81 13.55 -4.35
C HIS A 432 -10.60 13.32 -5.65
N GLU A 433 -11.89 13.02 -5.56
CA GLU A 433 -12.80 12.84 -6.72
C GLU A 433 -12.36 11.72 -7.69
N LEU A 434 -11.85 10.62 -7.14
CA LEU A 434 -11.18 9.59 -7.94
C LEU A 434 -12.11 8.57 -8.59
N ALA A 435 -13.26 8.29 -7.98
CA ALA A 435 -14.09 7.14 -8.36
C ALA A 435 -15.61 7.45 -8.38
N GLY A 436 -15.99 8.71 -8.58
CA GLY A 436 -17.39 9.13 -8.60
C GLY A 436 -18.15 8.69 -7.34
N ASP A 437 -19.29 8.02 -7.52
CA ASP A 437 -20.16 7.57 -6.43
C ASP A 437 -19.72 6.23 -5.79
N TYR A 438 -18.79 5.50 -6.41
CA TYR A 438 -18.32 4.19 -5.96
C TYR A 438 -17.99 4.11 -4.45
N PRO A 439 -17.18 5.03 -3.86
CA PRO A 439 -16.87 4.96 -2.43
C PRO A 439 -18.10 5.08 -1.52
N LEU A 440 -19.08 5.92 -1.87
CA LEU A 440 -20.32 6.06 -1.07
C LEU A 440 -21.22 4.83 -1.22
N GLU A 441 -21.31 4.25 -2.43
CA GLU A 441 -22.03 2.99 -2.64
C GLU A 441 -21.44 1.86 -1.79
N ARG A 442 -20.11 1.78 -1.69
CA ARG A 442 -19.41 0.82 -0.83
C ARG A 442 -19.72 1.03 0.64
N VAL A 443 -19.62 2.27 1.13
CA VAL A 443 -19.98 2.64 2.50
C VAL A 443 -21.42 2.25 2.83
N HIS A 444 -22.37 2.57 1.95
CA HIS A 444 -23.78 2.23 2.15
C HIS A 444 -24.02 0.72 2.13
N SER A 445 -23.36 0.00 1.22
CA SER A 445 -23.48 -1.45 1.13
C SER A 445 -22.98 -2.14 2.40
N HIS A 446 -21.75 -1.85 2.83
CA HIS A 446 -21.18 -2.42 4.06
C HIS A 446 -21.99 -2.06 5.30
N SER A 447 -22.50 -0.82 5.38
CA SER A 447 -23.38 -0.42 6.49
C SER A 447 -24.69 -1.23 6.53
N ARG A 448 -25.30 -1.53 5.38
CA ARG A 448 -26.53 -2.35 5.33
C ARG A 448 -26.26 -3.81 5.71
N GLU A 449 -25.17 -4.39 5.21
CA GLU A 449 -24.78 -5.76 5.51
C GLU A 449 -24.40 -5.93 6.99
N LEU A 450 -23.73 -4.94 7.58
CA LEU A 450 -23.47 -4.88 9.02
C LEU A 450 -24.78 -4.86 9.82
N ASP A 451 -25.74 -4.03 9.43
CA ASP A 451 -27.03 -3.94 10.11
C ASP A 451 -27.81 -5.26 10.07
N ALA A 452 -27.78 -5.96 8.94
CA ALA A 452 -28.36 -7.29 8.80
C ALA A 452 -27.66 -8.32 9.72
N ALA A 453 -26.33 -8.28 9.78
CA ALA A 453 -25.55 -9.17 10.66
C ALA A 453 -25.81 -8.89 12.15
N LEU A 454 -25.92 -7.62 12.55
CA LEU A 454 -26.27 -7.24 13.92
C LEU A 454 -27.70 -7.64 14.30
N ALA A 455 -28.66 -7.56 13.38
CA ALA A 455 -30.03 -8.05 13.63
C ALA A 455 -30.08 -9.58 13.81
N ALA A 456 -29.24 -10.31 13.09
CA ALA A 456 -29.15 -11.76 13.25
C ALA A 456 -28.58 -12.19 14.62
N LEU A 457 -27.77 -11.33 15.28
CA LEU A 457 -27.31 -11.57 16.65
C LEU A 457 -28.45 -11.61 17.67
N THR A 458 -29.51 -10.83 17.47
CA THR A 458 -30.64 -10.78 18.41
C THR A 458 -31.65 -11.89 18.15
N ASP A 459 -31.88 -12.21 16.88
CA ASP A 459 -33.01 -13.06 16.47
C ASP A 459 -32.57 -14.51 16.18
N SER A 460 -31.28 -14.84 16.37
CA SER A 460 -30.68 -16.16 16.08
C SER A 460 -30.89 -16.63 14.63
N GLY A 461 -31.04 -15.69 13.69
CA GLY A 461 -31.17 -15.97 12.26
C GLY A 461 -29.84 -16.42 11.64
N ALA A 462 -29.90 -17.25 10.61
CA ALA A 462 -28.70 -17.60 9.82
C ALA A 462 -28.23 -16.39 8.99
N VAL A 463 -26.92 -16.12 9.00
CA VAL A 463 -26.29 -15.08 8.17
C VAL A 463 -25.59 -15.73 6.99
N SER A 464 -25.84 -15.23 5.78
CA SER A 464 -25.10 -15.64 4.58
C SER A 464 -23.72 -14.99 4.59
N ASP A 465 -22.66 -15.75 4.35
CA ASP A 465 -21.29 -15.22 4.31
C ASP A 465 -20.91 -14.63 2.93
N ALA A 466 -21.83 -14.61 1.97
CA ALA A 466 -21.48 -14.43 0.56
C ALA A 466 -20.93 -13.04 0.17
N ALA A 467 -21.30 -11.94 0.85
CA ALA A 467 -20.97 -10.61 0.31
C ALA A 467 -19.54 -10.10 0.58
N VAL A 468 -18.85 -10.44 1.68
CA VAL A 468 -17.43 -10.09 1.90
C VAL A 468 -16.41 -11.22 1.69
N ARG A 469 -16.82 -12.32 1.04
CA ARG A 469 -15.95 -13.42 0.54
C ARG A 469 -14.76 -13.76 1.46
N ASN A 470 -13.51 -13.44 1.10
CA ASN A 470 -12.31 -13.76 1.88
C ASN A 470 -11.79 -12.59 2.75
N LEU A 471 -12.53 -11.49 2.90
CA LEU A 471 -12.09 -10.35 3.71
C LEU A 471 -11.95 -10.76 5.18
N ALA A 472 -10.80 -10.49 5.81
CA ALA A 472 -10.51 -10.74 7.21
C ALA A 472 -11.03 -12.10 7.71
N PRO A 473 -10.56 -13.23 7.15
CA PRO A 473 -11.12 -14.55 7.43
C PRO A 473 -10.81 -15.03 8.86
N GLN A 474 -9.93 -14.31 9.57
CA GLN A 474 -9.63 -14.51 10.99
C GLN A 474 -9.59 -13.16 11.71
N VAL A 475 -10.76 -12.68 12.12
CA VAL A 475 -10.91 -11.44 12.90
C VAL A 475 -10.49 -11.61 14.35
N GLU A 476 -9.89 -10.57 14.93
CA GLU A 476 -9.60 -10.48 16.37
C GLU A 476 -10.83 -9.97 17.12
N LEU A 477 -11.52 -10.86 17.84
CA LEU A 477 -12.75 -10.54 18.56
C LEU A 477 -12.55 -10.35 20.07
N ALA A 478 -11.40 -10.73 20.63
CA ALA A 478 -11.16 -10.62 22.07
C ALA A 478 -11.41 -9.20 22.63
N PRO A 479 -11.06 -8.10 21.93
CA PRO A 479 -11.31 -6.74 22.42
C PRO A 479 -12.80 -6.45 22.71
N LEU A 480 -13.74 -7.11 22.02
CA LEU A 480 -15.18 -6.91 22.23
C LEU A 480 -15.69 -7.47 23.57
N PHE A 481 -14.90 -8.35 24.20
CA PHE A 481 -15.28 -9.05 25.42
C PHE A 481 -14.34 -8.77 26.59
N ALA A 482 -13.36 -7.87 26.40
CA ALA A 482 -12.50 -7.41 27.48
C ALA A 482 -13.30 -6.46 28.38
N THR A 483 -13.43 -6.81 29.66
CA THR A 483 -14.15 -6.04 30.68
C THR A 483 -13.26 -5.01 31.36
#